data_AF-A0AAW0KDQ9-F1
#
_entry.id   AF-A0AAW0KDQ9-F1
#
_cell.length_a   1.000
_cell.length_b   1.000
_cell.length_c   1.000
_cell.angle_alpha   90.00
_cell.angle_beta   90.00
_cell.angle_gamma   90.00
#
_symmetry.space_group_name_H-M   'P 1'
#
loop_
_entity.id
_entity.type
_entity.pdbx_description
1 polymer ?
#
loop_
_entity_poly.entity_id
_entity_poly.type
_entity_poly.pdbx_seq_one_letter_code
_entity_poly.pdbx_strand_id
1 'polypeptide(L)'
;MVVLVQIHGSRGCFKEEKLALLEIKAFIKSNGATDSLLRSWVGDTESDCCTLEQLTCNFTTSHVIELSLNNIQIPFEGWPFKATKIWFLNVYLLWPFKELISLNLSNSAIGGWVGDEALLHPDLLDSFIFL
;
A
#
# COMPACT_ATOMS: atom_id res chain seq x y z
N MET A 1 42.47 -14.51 -2.03
CA MET A 1 41.10 -15.08 -2.06
C MET A 1 40.15 -13.92 -2.29
N VAL A 2 39.57 -13.81 -3.47
CA VAL A 2 38.53 -12.82 -3.75
C VAL A 2 37.22 -13.44 -3.27
N VAL A 3 36.65 -12.91 -2.20
CA VAL A 3 35.29 -13.26 -1.78
C VAL A 3 34.36 -12.49 -2.70
N LEU A 4 33.81 -13.16 -3.71
CA LEU A 4 32.68 -12.65 -4.48
C LEU A 4 31.47 -12.71 -3.56
N VAL A 5 31.17 -11.61 -2.86
CA VAL A 5 29.87 -11.44 -2.22
C VAL A 5 28.87 -11.38 -3.36
N GLN A 6 28.16 -12.48 -3.59
CA GLN A 6 26.95 -12.45 -4.41
C GLN A 6 25.95 -11.59 -3.66
N ILE A 7 25.94 -10.29 -3.95
CA ILE A 7 24.80 -9.43 -3.67
C ILE A 7 23.71 -9.95 -4.61
N HIS A 8 23.01 -11.00 -4.18
CA HIS A 8 21.68 -11.24 -4.70
C HIS A 8 20.91 -9.99 -4.31
N GLY A 9 20.82 -9.02 -5.23
CA GLY A 9 19.89 -7.91 -5.08
C GLY A 9 18.57 -8.53 -4.70
N SER A 10 18.03 -8.11 -3.55
CA SER A 10 16.78 -8.64 -3.03
C SER A 10 15.76 -8.53 -4.14
N ARG A 11 15.36 -9.69 -4.69
CA ARG A 11 14.24 -9.78 -5.61
C ARG A 11 13.00 -9.55 -4.77
N GLY A 12 12.72 -8.28 -4.49
CA GLY A 12 11.54 -7.82 -3.77
C GLY A 12 11.75 -6.65 -2.83
N CYS A 13 10.60 -6.15 -2.35
CA CYS A 13 10.49 -5.00 -1.48
C CYS A 13 10.98 -5.24 -0.06
N PHE A 14 11.16 -4.16 0.69
CA PHE A 14 11.63 -4.22 2.08
C PHE A 14 10.61 -4.87 3.01
N LYS A 15 11.09 -5.42 4.13
CA LYS A 15 10.24 -6.09 5.12
C LYS A 15 9.16 -5.16 5.67
N GLU A 16 9.48 -3.88 5.84
CA GLU A 16 8.58 -2.85 6.35
C GLU A 16 7.45 -2.56 5.35
N GLU A 17 7.79 -2.41 4.06
CA GLU A 17 6.80 -2.25 2.98
C GLU A 17 5.88 -3.47 2.89
N LYS A 18 6.46 -4.65 3.07
CA LYS A 18 5.70 -5.90 3.09
C LYS A 18 4.70 -5.97 4.25
N LEU A 19 5.13 -5.63 5.46
CA LEU A 19 4.24 -5.58 6.63
C LEU A 19 3.10 -4.57 6.41
N ALA A 20 3.43 -3.40 5.84
CA ALA A 20 2.44 -2.39 5.49
C ALA A 20 1.39 -2.90 4.49
N LEU A 21 1.80 -3.63 3.46
CA LEU A 21 0.88 -4.28 2.50
C LEU A 21 -0.07 -5.25 3.21
N LEU A 22 0.43 -6.04 4.16
CA LEU A 22 -0.41 -6.96 4.94
C LEU A 22 -1.41 -6.22 5.83
N GLU A 23 -1.01 -5.10 6.44
CA GLU A 23 -1.90 -4.26 7.24
C GLU A 23 -2.98 -3.58 6.37
N ILE A 24 -2.61 -3.07 5.20
CA ILE A 24 -3.55 -2.49 4.22
C ILE A 24 -4.58 -3.56 3.80
N LYS A 25 -4.12 -4.77 3.50
CA LYS A 25 -5.00 -5.90 3.16
C LYS A 25 -5.95 -6.25 4.31
N ALA A 26 -5.45 -6.30 5.55
CA ALA A 26 -6.26 -6.55 6.72
C ALA A 26 -7.31 -5.45 6.94
N PHE A 27 -6.94 -4.18 6.75
CA PHE A 27 -7.86 -3.03 6.83
C PHE A 27 -8.99 -3.15 5.81
N ILE A 28 -8.68 -3.44 4.55
CA ILE A 28 -9.66 -3.60 3.47
C ILE A 28 -10.64 -4.73 3.79
N LYS A 29 -10.12 -5.88 4.25
CA LYS A 29 -10.93 -7.03 4.66
C LYS A 29 -11.84 -6.71 5.85
N SER A 30 -11.31 -6.02 6.87
CA SER A 30 -12.08 -5.64 8.08
C SER A 30 -13.26 -4.73 7.76
N ASN A 31 -13.15 -3.96 6.67
CA ASN A 31 -14.18 -3.05 6.23
C ASN A 31 -15.26 -3.71 5.37
N GLY A 32 -15.13 -5.02 5.09
CA GLY A 32 -16.11 -5.82 4.36
C GLY A 32 -15.90 -5.79 2.86
N ALA A 33 -14.81 -5.23 2.33
CA ALA A 33 -14.53 -5.23 0.90
C ALA A 33 -14.22 -6.64 0.39
N THR A 34 -14.66 -6.93 -0.84
CA THR A 34 -14.23 -8.15 -1.51
C THR A 34 -12.78 -8.02 -1.97
N ASP A 35 -11.90 -8.80 -1.36
CA ASP A 35 -10.49 -8.92 -1.69
C ASP A 35 -10.29 -9.77 -2.96
N SER A 36 -10.93 -9.45 -4.08
CA SER A 36 -10.70 -10.20 -5.33
C SER A 36 -9.37 -9.85 -5.99
N LEU A 37 -8.84 -8.66 -5.70
CA LEU A 37 -7.65 -8.10 -6.36
C LEU A 37 -6.36 -8.22 -5.53
N LEU A 38 -6.44 -8.22 -4.19
CA LEU A 38 -5.26 -8.41 -3.32
C LEU A 38 -5.06 -9.90 -2.98
N ARG A 39 -5.74 -10.82 -3.69
CA ARG A 39 -5.52 -12.27 -3.57
C ARG A 39 -4.07 -12.64 -3.84
N SER A 40 -3.44 -11.95 -4.78
CA SER A 40 -2.03 -12.15 -5.16
C SER A 40 -1.07 -11.78 -4.03
N TRP A 41 -1.48 -10.94 -3.07
CA TRP A 41 -0.70 -10.59 -1.89
C TRP A 41 -0.71 -11.77 -0.91
N VAL A 42 -0.03 -12.86 -1.28
CA VAL A 42 0.10 -14.07 -0.47
C VAL A 42 0.79 -13.69 0.83
N GLY A 43 0.16 -14.01 1.95
CA GLY A 43 0.52 -13.55 3.30
C GLY A 43 1.85 -14.11 3.86
N ASP A 44 2.67 -14.71 3.01
CA ASP A 44 3.97 -15.23 3.42
C ASP A 44 4.98 -14.10 3.44
N THR A 45 5.70 -13.93 4.55
CA THR A 45 6.80 -12.97 4.71
C THR A 45 7.96 -13.20 3.75
N GLU A 46 7.97 -14.30 3.01
CA GLU A 46 9.01 -14.70 2.05
C GLU A 46 8.70 -14.38 0.58
N SER A 47 7.45 -14.06 0.21
CA SER A 47 7.08 -13.66 -1.16
C SER A 47 7.70 -12.33 -1.63
N ASP A 48 8.17 -12.28 -2.88
CA ASP A 48 8.61 -11.03 -3.52
C ASP A 48 7.38 -10.16 -3.83
N CYS A 49 7.18 -9.05 -3.10
CA CYS A 49 6.03 -8.19 -3.36
C CYS A 49 6.13 -7.43 -4.70
N CYS A 50 7.31 -7.26 -5.27
CA CYS A 50 7.49 -6.62 -6.58
C CYS A 50 7.03 -7.47 -7.76
N THR A 51 6.59 -8.71 -7.50
CA THR A 51 5.94 -9.58 -8.48
C THR A 51 4.42 -9.49 -8.47
N LEU A 52 3.84 -8.68 -7.57
CA LEU A 52 2.39 -8.56 -7.41
C LEU A 52 1.80 -7.61 -8.47
N GLU A 53 0.68 -8.00 -9.09
CA GLU A 53 0.02 -7.26 -10.19
C GLU A 53 -0.36 -5.81 -9.87
N GLN A 54 -0.44 -5.45 -8.58
CA GLN A 54 -0.85 -4.13 -8.12
C GLN A 54 0.30 -3.28 -7.57
N LEU A 55 1.54 -3.77 -7.70
CA LEU A 55 2.73 -3.09 -7.23
C LEU A 55 3.69 -2.85 -8.38
N THR A 56 4.19 -1.63 -8.47
CA THR A 56 5.34 -1.31 -9.33
C THR A 56 6.51 -1.03 -8.40
N CYS A 57 7.64 -1.70 -8.62
CA CYS A 57 8.86 -1.47 -7.87
C CYS A 57 9.96 -0.87 -8.74
N ASN A 58 10.83 -0.09 -8.10
CA ASN A 58 12.14 0.22 -8.63
C ASN A 58 13.07 -0.96 -8.32
N PHE A 59 13.40 -1.77 -9.33
CA PHE A 59 14.28 -2.93 -9.16
C PHE A 59 15.74 -2.58 -8.84
N THR A 60 16.14 -1.31 -8.94
CA THR A 60 17.48 -0.84 -8.57
C THR A 60 17.57 -0.61 -7.06
N THR A 61 16.55 0.02 -6.47
CA THR A 61 16.48 0.36 -5.05
C THR A 61 15.71 -0.67 -4.24
N SER A 62 15.02 -1.60 -4.92
CA SER A 62 14.12 -2.59 -4.32
C SER A 62 12.99 -1.97 -3.49
N HIS A 63 12.52 -0.78 -3.86
CA HIS A 63 11.40 -0.10 -3.22
C HIS A 63 10.12 -0.14 -4.07
N VAL A 64 8.97 -0.14 -3.41
CA VAL A 64 7.68 0.05 -4.07
C VAL A 64 7.53 1.53 -4.44
N ILE A 65 7.33 1.80 -5.72
CA ILE A 65 7.14 3.14 -6.26
C ILE A 65 5.70 3.41 -6.67
N GLU A 66 4.90 2.37 -6.95
CA GLU A 66 3.47 2.53 -7.20
C GLU A 66 2.67 1.43 -6.48
N LEU A 67 1.57 1.84 -5.86
CA LEU A 67 0.61 0.97 -5.19
C LEU A 67 -0.79 1.21 -5.77
N SER A 68 -1.41 0.15 -6.30
CA SER A 68 -2.77 0.20 -6.83
C SER A 68 -3.78 -0.47 -5.90
N LEU A 69 -4.66 0.35 -5.33
CA LEU A 69 -5.82 -0.05 -4.52
C LEU A 69 -7.13 0.24 -5.29
N ASN A 70 -7.10 0.04 -6.60
CA ASN A 70 -8.24 0.28 -7.47
C ASN A 70 -9.31 -0.82 -7.33
N ASN A 71 -10.56 -0.49 -7.68
CA ASN A 71 -11.67 -1.45 -7.72
C ASN A 71 -11.97 -2.19 -6.39
N ILE A 72 -11.58 -1.61 -5.25
CA ILE A 72 -11.96 -2.14 -3.93
C ILE A 72 -13.40 -1.71 -3.63
N GLN A 73 -14.33 -2.67 -3.72
CA GLN A 73 -15.76 -2.46 -3.58
C GLN A 73 -16.33 -3.23 -2.39
N ILE A 74 -17.44 -2.71 -1.85
CA ILE A 74 -18.24 -3.36 -0.81
C ILE A 74 -19.25 -4.27 -1.52
N PRO A 75 -19.38 -5.55 -1.13
CA PRO A 75 -20.46 -6.39 -1.61
C PRO A 75 -21.82 -5.74 -1.25
N PHE A 76 -22.66 -5.54 -2.27
CA PHE A 76 -23.98 -4.95 -2.13
C PHE A 76 -24.92 -5.92 -1.41
N GLU A 77 -25.10 -5.74 -0.11
CA GLU A 77 -26.11 -6.47 0.65
C GLU A 77 -27.38 -5.61 0.79
N GLY A 78 -28.22 -5.64 -0.25
CA GLY A 78 -29.69 -5.60 -0.09
C GLY A 78 -30.41 -4.38 0.49
N TRP A 79 -29.96 -3.12 0.32
CA TRP A 79 -30.79 -1.94 0.70
C TRP A 79 -30.80 -0.84 -0.39
N PRO A 80 -31.97 -0.24 -0.75
CA PRO A 80 -32.06 0.79 -1.81
C PRO A 80 -31.34 2.11 -1.53
N PHE A 81 -30.77 2.32 -0.33
CA PHE A 81 -30.16 3.59 0.05
C PHE A 81 -28.64 3.51 -0.10
N LYS A 82 -28.19 4.22 -1.12
CA LYS A 82 -26.84 4.42 -1.64
C LYS A 82 -25.92 5.14 -0.63
N ALA A 83 -25.80 4.63 0.59
CA ALA A 83 -24.71 5.01 1.48
C ALA A 83 -23.47 4.19 1.08
N THR A 84 -22.73 4.67 0.08
CA THR A 84 -21.38 4.16 -0.16
C THR A 84 -20.57 4.48 1.09
N LYS A 85 -20.31 3.48 1.94
CA LYS A 85 -19.43 3.62 3.10
C LYS A 85 -18.03 3.94 2.55
N ILE A 86 -17.61 5.20 2.67
CA ILE A 86 -16.28 5.65 2.27
C ILE A 86 -15.32 5.35 3.42
N TRP A 87 -14.15 4.80 3.10
CA TRP A 87 -13.09 4.52 4.08
C TRP A 87 -11.89 5.42 3.85
N PHE A 88 -11.16 5.70 4.91
CA PHE A 88 -9.90 6.44 4.86
C PHE A 88 -8.80 5.54 5.42
N LEU A 89 -7.70 5.43 4.69
CA LEU A 89 -6.50 4.74 5.17
C LEU A 89 -5.81 5.59 6.24
N ASN A 90 -5.17 4.98 7.22
CA ASN A 90 -4.27 5.74 8.09
C ASN A 90 -2.99 6.05 7.32
N VAL A 91 -2.51 7.30 7.35
CA VAL A 91 -1.24 7.71 6.71
C VAL A 91 -0.06 6.86 7.19
N TYR A 92 -0.10 6.35 8.43
CA TYR A 92 0.93 5.46 8.95
C TYR A 92 1.06 4.14 8.17
N LEU A 93 0.00 3.70 7.49
CA LEU A 93 0.06 2.54 6.59
C LEU A 93 0.91 2.82 5.34
N LEU A 94 1.04 4.10 4.94
CA LEU A 94 1.83 4.51 3.79
C LEU A 94 3.28 4.85 4.18
N TRP A 95 3.55 5.10 5.46
CA TRP A 95 4.86 5.50 5.98
C TRP A 95 6.02 4.54 5.62
N PRO A 96 5.83 3.21 5.60
CA PRO A 96 6.91 2.27 5.25
C PRO A 96 7.36 2.35 3.79
N PHE A 97 6.53 2.87 2.88
CA PHE A 97 6.86 2.98 1.46
C PHE A 97 7.65 4.26 1.16
N LYS A 98 8.98 4.19 1.34
CA LYS A 98 9.86 5.36 1.32
C LYS A 98 10.04 6.02 -0.06
N GLU A 99 9.83 5.26 -1.13
CA GLU A 99 9.92 5.78 -2.49
C GLU A 99 8.56 5.74 -3.20
N LEU A 100 7.43 5.70 -2.48
CA LEU A 100 6.11 5.68 -3.10
C LEU A 100 5.85 6.99 -3.85
N ILE A 101 5.69 6.88 -5.17
CA ILE A 101 5.41 8.01 -6.08
C ILE A 101 3.92 8.07 -6.41
N SER A 102 3.28 6.91 -6.56
CA SER A 102 1.89 6.82 -7.04
C SER A 102 1.03 5.91 -6.16
N LEU A 103 -0.13 6.43 -5.76
CA LEU A 103 -1.18 5.66 -5.09
C LEU A 103 -2.47 5.75 -5.90
N ASN A 104 -2.86 4.64 -6.53
CA ASN A 104 -4.07 4.59 -7.36
C ASN A 104 -5.27 4.06 -6.56
N LEU A 105 -6.22 4.94 -6.25
CA LEU A 105 -7.46 4.62 -5.54
C LEU A 105 -8.69 4.56 -6.48
N SER A 106 -8.48 4.54 -7.80
CA SER A 106 -9.55 4.68 -8.79
C SER A 106 -10.63 3.61 -8.63
N ASN A 107 -11.89 4.04 -8.72
CA ASN A 107 -13.06 3.16 -8.66
C ASN A 107 -13.13 2.29 -7.38
N SER A 108 -12.57 2.80 -6.28
CA SER A 108 -12.62 2.19 -4.96
C SER A 108 -13.51 2.98 -3.99
N ALA A 109 -13.92 2.36 -2.89
CA ALA A 109 -14.59 3.05 -1.78
C ALA A 109 -13.62 3.78 -0.83
N ILE A 110 -12.33 3.89 -1.19
CA ILE A 110 -11.31 4.57 -0.39
C ILE A 110 -11.28 6.05 -0.79
N GLY A 111 -11.68 6.93 0.12
CA GLY A 111 -11.76 8.37 -0.10
C GLY A 111 -10.42 9.11 0.04
N GLY A 112 -9.38 8.43 0.50
CA GLY A 112 -8.05 9.00 0.73
C GLY A 112 -7.40 8.42 1.98
N TRP A 113 -6.48 9.19 2.58
CA TRP A 113 -5.85 8.87 3.85
C TRP A 113 -6.11 9.97 4.91
N VAL A 114 -6.06 9.57 6.17
CA VAL A 114 -6.13 10.45 7.33
C VAL A 114 -4.81 10.32 8.10
N GLY A 115 -4.19 11.45 8.40
CA GLY A 115 -3.06 11.54 9.31
C GLY A 115 -3.43 12.46 10.47
N ASP A 116 -2.99 12.14 11.68
CA ASP A 116 -3.24 12.98 12.87
C ASP A 116 -2.38 14.27 12.90
N GLU A 117 -1.67 14.59 11.83
CA GLU A 117 -0.68 15.67 11.83
C GLU A 117 -1.24 17.04 11.42
N ALA A 118 -2.09 17.58 12.29
CA ALA A 118 -2.15 19.03 12.45
C ALA A 118 -1.29 19.54 13.62
N LEU A 119 -0.63 18.70 14.43
CA LEU A 119 -0.09 19.19 15.72
C LEU A 119 1.31 18.76 16.22
N LEU A 120 2.10 17.85 15.62
CA LEU A 120 3.36 17.43 16.32
C LEU A 120 4.67 17.24 15.54
N HIS A 121 4.77 17.36 14.21
CA HIS A 121 6.07 17.35 13.53
C HIS A 121 6.24 18.43 12.45
N PRO A 122 6.93 19.55 12.75
CA PRO A 122 7.18 20.61 11.77
C PRO A 122 8.14 20.19 10.63
N ASP A 123 8.84 19.05 10.75
CA ASP A 123 9.80 18.58 9.74
C ASP A 123 9.14 18.00 8.48
N LEU A 124 7.82 17.74 8.49
CA LEU A 124 7.09 17.21 7.34
C LEU A 124 6.60 18.29 6.38
N LEU A 125 6.62 19.58 6.76
CA LEU A 125 6.23 20.68 5.86
C LEU A 125 7.18 20.85 4.66
N ASP A 126 8.46 20.50 4.80
CA ASP A 126 9.44 20.69 3.72
C ASP A 126 9.34 19.64 2.60
N SER A 127 8.65 18.52 2.85
CA SER A 127 8.50 17.42 1.86
C SER A 127 7.22 17.50 1.04
N PHE A 128 6.21 18.25 1.49
CA PHE A 128 4.88 18.30 0.86
C PHE A 128 4.56 19.63 0.15
N ILE A 129 5.47 20.60 0.12
CA ILE A 129 5.27 21.87 -0.62
C ILE A 129 5.58 21.77 -2.13
N PHE A 130 6.06 20.62 -2.65
CA PHE A 130 6.41 20.45 -4.07
C PHE A 130 5.50 19.48 -4.87
N LEU A 131 4.20 19.40 -4.55
CA LEU A 131 3.18 18.88 -5.47
C LEU A 131 1.99 19.83 -5.56
#